data_AF-A0A821J8H1-F1
#
_entry.id   AF-A0A821J8H1-F1
#
_cell.length_a   1.000
_cell.length_b   1.000
_cell.length_c   1.000
_cell.angle_alpha   90.00
_cell.angle_beta   90.00
_cell.angle_gamma   90.00
#
_symmetry.space_group_name_H-M   'P 1'
#
loop_
_entity.id
_entity.type
_entity.pdbx_description
1 polymer ?
#
loop_
_entity_poly.entity_id
_entity_poly.type
_entity_poly.pdbx_seq_one_letter_code
_entity_poly.pdbx_strand_id
1 'polypeptide(L)'
;DELLTPIYNYVTKDITFINGIDVVRKLQEYQQQGYLTSTTLFIIFDVADLYTMIPRDGAIAALTRFCQKYVINGKIGNVKIDTIIKLACVVLDTNSFAYKDKYYRQIKGGAMGSPFTMVLANIYMLEWEQRLIQHQKIHHGIYGRYIDDVFMTTHLSKEEILKVLDETIKTDSNIKITTTINQSLEYLDVTIENNNGHLKTSIYHKSACEPYILPYESDHPRHVHANIIYTALVRAARLCSIVEDFDMERLSIEMILLVNGYPPKFIQRHMKSFFLKDDAMNVWTELNSEAYEQLHHKLLYKETRREIETKIQGKDNLIQKKKKYEHKDQIYLHYTFENGPLLNFKKEYRRIWEKYYLYPGSRFKNTRLILGTILNRTLQSLLIR
;
A
#
# COMPACT_ATOMS: atom_id res chain seq x y z
N ASP A 1 -9.83 -14.60 6.23
CA ASP A 1 -9.49 -13.23 5.83
C ASP A 1 -10.63 -12.27 6.16
N GLU A 2 -11.76 -12.28 5.42
CA GLU A 2 -12.88 -11.34 5.62
C GLU A 2 -13.37 -11.18 7.08
N LEU A 3 -13.32 -12.24 7.91
CA LEU A 3 -13.72 -12.18 9.32
C LEU A 3 -12.64 -11.59 10.25
N LEU A 4 -11.36 -11.88 10.00
CA LEU A 4 -10.27 -11.62 10.94
C LEU A 4 -9.53 -10.32 10.64
N THR A 5 -9.31 -10.02 9.36
CA THR A 5 -8.53 -8.87 8.90
C THR A 5 -9.10 -7.53 9.39
N PRO A 6 -10.43 -7.31 9.41
CA PRO A 6 -10.97 -6.07 9.97
C PRO A 6 -10.69 -5.89 11.46
N ILE A 7 -10.74 -6.97 12.24
CA ILE A 7 -10.43 -6.94 13.68
C ILE A 7 -8.93 -6.70 13.89
N TYR A 8 -8.10 -7.43 13.14
CA TYR A 8 -6.66 -7.25 13.16
C TYR A 8 -6.27 -5.79 12.86
N ASN A 9 -6.72 -5.24 11.72
CA ASN A 9 -6.43 -3.86 11.33
C ASN A 9 -6.89 -2.83 12.37
N TYR A 10 -8.03 -3.09 13.03
CA TYR A 10 -8.52 -2.21 14.11
C TYR A 10 -7.60 -2.25 15.34
N VAL A 11 -7.15 -3.45 15.74
CA VAL A 11 -6.27 -3.66 16.90
C VAL A 11 -4.87 -3.10 16.64
N THR A 12 -4.37 -3.22 15.41
CA THR A 12 -3.00 -2.85 15.06
C THR A 12 -2.87 -1.48 14.40
N LYS A 13 -3.94 -0.69 14.34
CA LYS A 13 -3.99 0.60 13.63
C LYS A 13 -2.82 1.54 13.97
N ASP A 14 -2.39 1.56 15.24
CA ASP A 14 -1.38 2.50 15.74
C ASP A 14 0.05 2.02 15.42
N ILE A 15 0.23 0.71 15.26
CA ILE A 15 1.50 0.02 15.01
C ILE A 15 1.65 -0.49 13.56
N THR A 16 0.67 -0.22 12.70
CA THR A 16 0.74 -0.58 11.28
C THR A 16 1.09 0.66 10.49
N PHE A 17 2.05 0.54 9.58
CA PHE A 17 2.35 1.57 8.59
C PHE A 17 1.60 1.29 7.29
N ILE A 18 1.09 2.35 6.66
CA ILE A 18 0.30 2.23 5.42
C ILE A 18 1.19 2.37 4.17
N ASN A 19 2.19 3.23 4.23
CA ASN A 19 3.14 3.56 3.16
C ASN A 19 4.25 4.48 3.71
N GLY A 20 5.23 4.86 2.89
CA GLY A 20 6.30 5.77 3.31
C GLY A 20 5.84 7.15 3.79
N ILE A 21 4.72 7.68 3.27
CA ILE A 21 4.17 8.99 3.69
C ILE A 21 3.70 8.93 5.15
N ASP A 22 3.05 7.83 5.55
CA ASP A 22 2.63 7.59 6.95
C ASP A 22 3.84 7.53 7.90
N VAL A 23 4.94 6.92 7.45
CA VAL A 23 6.21 6.88 8.21
C VAL A 23 6.78 8.27 8.40
N VAL A 24 6.86 9.08 7.34
CA VAL A 24 7.37 10.45 7.40
C VAL A 24 6.53 11.31 8.35
N ARG A 25 5.19 11.22 8.30
CA ARG A 25 4.31 11.96 9.21
C ARG A 25 4.55 11.58 10.67
N LYS A 26 4.63 10.29 10.99
CA LYS A 26 4.90 9.82 12.35
C LYS A 26 6.27 10.26 12.86
N LEU A 27 7.29 10.30 12.00
CA LEU A 27 8.61 10.83 12.35
C LEU A 27 8.60 12.34 12.55
N GLN A 28 7.83 13.11 11.75
CA GLN A 28 7.65 14.54 11.98
C GLN A 28 6.95 14.82 13.30
N GLU A 29 5.90 14.07 13.63
CA GLU A 29 5.23 14.17 14.94
C GLU A 29 6.18 13.84 16.09
N TYR A 30 6.99 12.78 15.94
CA TYR A 30 8.01 12.38 16.91
C TYR A 30 9.08 13.46 17.13
N GLN A 31 9.53 14.13 16.06
CA GLN A 31 10.41 15.28 16.15
C GLN A 31 9.72 16.48 16.85
N GLN A 32 8.49 16.81 16.46
CA GLN A 32 7.74 17.94 17.03
C GLN A 32 7.47 17.77 18.54
N GLN A 33 7.36 16.53 19.00
CA GLN A 33 7.24 16.17 20.42
C GLN A 33 8.57 16.25 21.19
N GLY A 34 9.68 16.55 20.50
CA GLY A 34 11.01 16.64 21.10
C GLY A 34 11.66 15.27 21.36
N TYR A 35 11.11 14.20 20.79
CA TYR A 35 11.65 12.85 20.97
C TYR A 35 12.75 12.51 19.96
N LEU A 36 12.92 13.26 18.87
CA LEU A 36 14.07 13.08 17.98
C LEU A 36 15.28 13.84 18.52
N THR A 37 16.31 13.12 18.95
CA THR A 37 17.58 13.67 19.44
C THR A 37 18.74 13.33 18.52
N SER A 38 19.87 14.01 18.64
CA SER A 38 21.09 13.70 17.89
C SER A 38 21.62 12.27 18.09
N THR A 39 21.29 11.63 19.21
CA THR A 39 21.67 10.24 19.52
C THR A 39 20.64 9.20 19.08
N THR A 40 19.50 9.63 18.52
CA THR A 40 18.45 8.71 18.10
C THR A 40 18.94 7.84 16.95
N LEU A 41 18.79 6.53 17.11
CA LEU A 41 19.05 5.54 16.07
C LEU A 41 17.73 5.03 15.49
N PHE A 42 17.74 4.75 14.21
CA PHE A 42 16.69 4.04 13.51
C PHE A 42 17.07 2.57 13.39
N ILE A 43 16.05 1.72 13.48
CA ILE A 43 16.18 0.27 13.41
C ILE A 43 15.20 -0.20 12.36
N ILE A 44 15.70 -0.95 11.40
CA ILE A 44 14.87 -1.74 10.50
C ILE A 44 15.20 -3.19 10.74
N PHE A 45 14.17 -4.04 10.74
CA PHE A 45 14.42 -5.46 10.54
C PHE A 45 13.36 -6.09 9.64
N ASP A 46 13.84 -6.99 8.80
CA ASP A 46 13.03 -7.85 7.94
C ASP A 46 12.83 -9.20 8.61
N VAL A 47 11.62 -9.75 8.52
CA VAL A 47 11.27 -11.06 9.06
C VAL A 47 11.36 -12.11 7.96
N ALA A 48 12.38 -12.98 8.07
CA ALA A 48 12.64 -13.97 7.04
C ALA A 48 11.54 -15.03 6.95
N ASP A 49 11.08 -15.31 5.73
CA ASP A 49 10.20 -16.44 5.40
C ASP A 49 8.92 -16.50 6.25
N LEU A 50 8.35 -15.35 6.62
CA LEU A 50 7.27 -15.28 7.60
C LEU A 50 6.13 -16.27 7.28
N TYR A 51 5.56 -16.21 6.08
CA TYR A 51 4.40 -17.05 5.72
C TYR A 51 4.72 -18.54 5.61
N THR A 52 5.95 -18.92 5.27
CA THR A 52 6.36 -20.31 5.04
C THR A 52 6.94 -20.97 6.28
N MET A 53 7.36 -20.19 7.28
CA MET A 53 8.05 -20.71 8.47
C MET A 53 7.24 -20.63 9.76
N ILE A 54 6.02 -20.11 9.74
CA ILE A 54 5.18 -20.10 10.94
C ILE A 54 4.81 -21.55 11.37
N PRO A 55 5.02 -21.93 12.64
CA PRO A 55 4.62 -23.23 13.15
C PRO A 55 3.10 -23.29 13.25
N ARG A 56 2.51 -24.38 12.75
CA ARG A 56 1.06 -24.52 12.69
C ARG A 56 0.38 -24.43 14.06
N ASP A 57 0.84 -25.20 15.02
CA ASP A 57 0.22 -25.25 16.36
C ASP A 57 0.37 -23.92 17.09
N GLY A 58 1.54 -23.29 16.95
CA GLY A 58 1.80 -21.94 17.46
C GLY A 58 0.87 -20.89 16.85
N ALA A 59 0.65 -20.94 15.54
CA ALA A 59 -0.26 -20.04 14.84
C ALA A 59 -1.71 -20.18 15.26
N ILE A 60 -2.19 -21.42 15.41
CA ILE A 60 -3.55 -21.69 15.88
C ILE A 60 -3.72 -21.24 17.34
N ALA A 61 -2.72 -21.46 18.19
CA ALA A 61 -2.72 -20.99 19.57
C ALA A 61 -2.76 -19.45 19.63
N ALA A 62 -1.96 -18.77 18.81
CA ALA A 62 -1.94 -17.32 18.70
C ALA A 62 -3.28 -16.77 18.20
N LEU A 63 -3.86 -17.38 17.17
CA LEU A 63 -5.19 -17.05 16.67
C LEU A 63 -6.26 -17.21 17.74
N THR A 64 -6.18 -18.28 18.53
CA THR A 64 -7.13 -18.56 19.62
C THR A 64 -7.07 -17.47 20.69
N ARG A 65 -5.86 -17.13 21.16
CA ARG A 65 -5.66 -16.04 22.13
C ARG A 65 -6.09 -14.67 21.58
N PHE A 66 -5.77 -14.40 20.31
CA PHE A 66 -6.21 -13.19 19.63
C PHE A 66 -7.74 -13.08 19.60
N CYS A 67 -8.43 -14.15 19.20
CA CYS A 67 -9.89 -14.16 19.18
C CYS A 67 -10.48 -13.99 20.57
N GLN A 68 -9.97 -14.69 21.58
CA GLN A 68 -10.42 -14.56 22.97
C GLN A 68 -10.25 -13.13 23.50
N LYS A 69 -9.17 -12.44 23.11
CA LYS A 69 -8.86 -11.09 23.58
C LYS A 69 -9.69 -10.01 22.90
N TYR A 70 -9.94 -10.12 21.60
CA TYR A 70 -10.47 -9.01 20.80
C TYR A 70 -11.87 -9.25 20.18
N VAL A 71 -12.39 -10.48 20.21
CA VAL A 71 -13.74 -10.78 19.70
C VAL A 71 -14.77 -10.65 20.82
N ILE A 72 -15.72 -9.73 20.64
CA ILE A 72 -16.80 -9.49 21.58
C ILE A 72 -17.87 -10.58 21.45
N ASN A 73 -18.43 -11.05 22.57
CA ASN A 73 -19.51 -12.05 22.62
C ASN A 73 -19.18 -13.43 22.02
N GLY A 74 -17.89 -13.77 21.87
CA GLY A 74 -17.47 -15.10 21.42
C GLY A 74 -17.81 -15.44 19.96
N LYS A 75 -18.17 -14.44 19.14
CA LYS A 75 -18.51 -14.62 17.73
C LYS A 75 -18.15 -13.41 16.87
N ILE A 76 -17.80 -13.66 15.61
CA ILE A 76 -17.63 -12.62 14.57
C ILE A 76 -18.83 -12.72 13.63
N GLY A 77 -19.71 -11.72 13.65
CA GLY A 77 -21.00 -11.80 12.98
C GLY A 77 -21.83 -12.97 13.52
N ASN A 78 -22.10 -13.96 12.66
CA ASN A 78 -22.86 -15.17 13.00
C ASN A 78 -21.97 -16.40 13.25
N VAL A 79 -20.64 -16.25 13.23
CA VAL A 79 -19.70 -17.37 13.32
C VAL A 79 -19.04 -17.38 14.70
N LYS A 80 -19.19 -18.49 15.44
CA LYS A 80 -18.54 -18.69 16.76
C LYS A 80 -17.03 -18.81 16.61
N ILE A 81 -16.27 -18.39 17.63
CA ILE A 81 -14.80 -18.52 17.65
C ILE A 81 -14.38 -19.98 17.41
N ASP A 82 -15.00 -20.95 18.09
CA ASP A 82 -14.65 -22.38 17.91
C ASP A 82 -14.79 -22.83 16.45
N THR A 83 -15.79 -22.31 15.73
CA THR A 83 -15.98 -22.58 14.31
C THR A 83 -14.87 -21.94 13.48
N ILE A 84 -14.47 -20.71 13.80
CA ILE A 84 -13.35 -20.02 13.14
C ILE A 84 -12.05 -20.80 13.32
N ILE A 85 -11.76 -21.26 14.54
CA ILE A 85 -10.56 -22.06 14.83
C ILE A 85 -10.60 -23.40 14.08
N LYS A 86 -11.74 -24.09 14.05
CA LYS A 86 -11.89 -25.32 13.26
C LYS A 86 -11.66 -25.08 11.76
N LEU A 87 -12.20 -24.01 11.20
CA LEU A 87 -11.98 -23.63 9.80
C LEU A 87 -10.50 -23.30 9.53
N ALA A 88 -9.84 -22.60 10.45
CA ALA A 88 -8.40 -22.33 10.37
C ALA A 88 -7.60 -23.63 10.34
N CYS A 89 -7.91 -24.60 11.22
CA CYS A 89 -7.26 -25.90 11.22
C CYS A 89 -7.43 -26.63 9.89
N VAL A 90 -8.66 -26.64 9.33
CA VAL A 90 -8.95 -27.26 8.03
C VAL A 90 -8.09 -26.63 6.93
N VAL A 91 -8.05 -25.29 6.82
CA VAL A 91 -7.26 -24.60 5.79
C VAL A 91 -5.78 -24.97 5.86
N LEU A 92 -5.23 -25.10 7.07
CA LEU A 92 -3.83 -25.49 7.26
C LEU A 92 -3.62 -27.01 7.05
N ASP A 93 -4.58 -27.86 7.40
CA ASP A 93 -4.52 -29.32 7.22
C ASP A 93 -4.57 -29.76 5.77
N THR A 94 -5.36 -29.05 4.96
CA THR A 94 -5.62 -29.40 3.56
C THR A 94 -4.67 -28.69 2.60
N ASN A 95 -3.61 -28.09 3.11
CA ASN A 95 -2.64 -27.38 2.29
C ASN A 95 -1.70 -28.36 1.57
N SER A 96 -2.15 -28.80 0.39
CA SER A 96 -1.45 -29.76 -0.45
C SER A 96 -1.21 -29.20 -1.85
N PHE A 97 -0.08 -29.53 -2.45
CA PHE A 97 0.30 -29.10 -3.80
C PHE A 97 0.97 -30.24 -4.58
N ALA A 98 0.95 -30.15 -5.91
CA ALA A 98 1.63 -31.08 -6.79
C ALA A 98 2.91 -30.46 -7.34
N TYR A 99 4.01 -31.21 -7.31
CA TYR A 99 5.29 -30.81 -7.90
C TYR A 99 6.02 -32.03 -8.44
N LYS A 100 6.49 -31.98 -9.70
CA LYS A 100 7.14 -33.11 -10.38
C LYS A 100 6.38 -34.43 -10.24
N ASP A 101 5.08 -34.40 -10.58
CA ASP A 101 4.15 -35.55 -10.54
C ASP A 101 4.01 -36.22 -9.16
N LYS A 102 4.39 -35.52 -8.08
CA LYS A 102 4.23 -35.96 -6.70
C LYS A 102 3.38 -34.98 -5.92
N TYR A 103 2.57 -35.51 -5.01
CA TYR A 103 1.73 -34.72 -4.12
C TYR A 103 2.45 -34.52 -2.78
N TYR A 104 2.46 -33.28 -2.32
CA TYR A 104 3.08 -32.87 -1.07
C TYR A 104 2.04 -32.17 -0.21
N ARG A 105 2.15 -32.36 1.11
CA ARG A 105 1.41 -31.58 2.10
C ARG A 105 2.38 -30.67 2.82
N GLN A 106 2.07 -29.38 2.89
CA GLN A 106 2.87 -28.41 3.61
C GLN A 106 2.68 -28.62 5.12
N ILE A 107 3.77 -28.97 5.82
CA ILE A 107 3.75 -29.25 7.27
C ILE A 107 4.09 -28.02 8.14
N LYS A 108 4.66 -26.97 7.53
CA LYS A 108 5.08 -25.74 8.20
C LYS A 108 4.72 -24.52 7.34
N GLY A 109 4.28 -23.45 7.98
CA GLY A 109 3.72 -22.27 7.32
C GLY A 109 2.37 -22.54 6.65
N GLY A 110 1.97 -21.61 5.78
CA GLY A 110 0.84 -21.79 4.89
C GLY A 110 1.20 -21.52 3.42
N ALA A 111 0.26 -21.77 2.53
CA ALA A 111 0.44 -21.52 1.11
C ALA A 111 0.64 -20.02 0.86
N MET A 112 1.73 -19.68 0.17
CA MET A 112 1.93 -18.32 -0.33
C MET A 112 0.75 -17.93 -1.23
N GLY A 113 0.24 -16.70 -1.07
CA GLY A 113 -0.94 -16.21 -1.78
C GLY A 113 -2.28 -16.62 -1.18
N SER A 114 -2.30 -17.43 -0.11
CA SER A 114 -3.53 -17.67 0.66
C SER A 114 -3.90 -16.44 1.48
N PRO A 115 -5.09 -15.83 1.28
CA PRO A 115 -5.54 -14.68 2.07
C PRO A 115 -5.63 -14.99 3.57
N PHE A 116 -5.94 -16.25 3.92
CA PHE A 116 -6.00 -16.67 5.31
C PHE A 116 -4.60 -16.77 5.95
N THR A 117 -3.63 -17.32 5.22
CA THR A 117 -2.25 -17.44 5.73
C THR A 117 -1.65 -16.07 6.04
N MET A 118 -1.95 -15.06 5.22
CA MET A 118 -1.48 -13.69 5.45
C MET A 118 -1.99 -13.11 6.78
N VAL A 119 -3.30 -13.17 7.04
CA VAL A 119 -3.86 -12.65 8.31
C VAL A 119 -3.39 -13.49 9.51
N LEU A 120 -3.25 -14.81 9.35
CA LEU A 120 -2.76 -15.68 10.42
C LEU A 120 -1.31 -15.34 10.79
N ALA A 121 -0.45 -15.11 9.79
CA ALA A 121 0.93 -14.70 9.99
C ALA A 121 1.05 -13.37 10.70
N ASN A 122 0.23 -12.40 10.30
CA ASN A 122 0.15 -11.11 10.95
C ASN A 122 -0.30 -11.20 12.42
N ILE A 123 -1.26 -12.08 12.74
CA ILE A 123 -1.70 -12.33 14.12
C ILE A 123 -0.59 -13.01 14.94
N TYR A 124 0.11 -13.98 14.35
CA TYR A 124 1.25 -14.65 14.98
C TYR A 124 2.37 -13.66 15.32
N MET A 125 2.74 -12.82 14.35
CA MET A 125 3.72 -11.75 14.55
C MET A 125 3.28 -10.78 15.62
N LEU A 126 2.03 -10.32 15.60
CA LEU A 126 1.53 -9.38 16.60
C LEU A 126 1.75 -9.88 18.03
N GLU A 127 1.64 -11.19 18.28
CA GLU A 127 1.90 -11.77 19.59
C GLU A 127 3.38 -11.69 19.97
N TRP A 128 4.28 -12.09 19.05
CA TRP A 128 5.73 -12.00 19.27
C TRP A 128 6.20 -10.55 19.46
N GLU A 129 5.64 -9.61 18.70
CA GLU A 129 5.99 -8.19 18.70
C GLU A 129 5.57 -7.45 19.98
N GLN A 130 4.72 -8.04 20.83
CA GLN A 130 4.18 -7.36 22.02
C GLN A 130 5.27 -6.81 22.93
N ARG A 131 6.38 -7.54 23.09
CA ARG A 131 7.51 -7.10 23.92
C ARG A 131 8.16 -5.83 23.36
N LEU A 132 8.38 -5.78 22.04
CA LEU A 132 8.97 -4.62 21.37
C LEU A 132 8.00 -3.43 21.38
N ILE A 133 6.71 -3.67 21.16
CA ILE A 133 5.67 -2.64 21.21
C ILE A 133 5.60 -2.02 22.62
N GLN A 134 5.66 -2.85 23.67
CA GLN A 134 5.65 -2.37 25.06
C GLN A 134 6.92 -1.60 25.40
N HIS A 135 8.09 -2.11 24.98
CA HIS A 135 9.36 -1.41 25.13
C HIS A 135 9.29 -0.01 24.49
N GLN A 136 8.81 0.09 23.26
CA GLN A 136 8.70 1.37 22.56
C GLN A 136 7.75 2.35 23.25
N LYS A 137 6.63 1.88 23.78
CA LYS A 137 5.71 2.71 24.57
C LYS A 137 6.35 3.29 25.83
N ILE A 138 7.18 2.51 26.52
CA ILE A 138 7.87 2.95 27.74
C ILE A 138 8.96 3.99 27.40
N HIS A 139 9.65 3.81 26.28
CA HIS A 139 10.76 4.66 25.85
C HIS A 139 10.35 5.78 24.88
N HIS A 140 9.05 6.01 24.73
CA HIS A 140 8.46 6.97 23.80
C HIS A 140 8.82 6.78 22.32
N GLY A 141 9.48 5.70 21.93
CA GLY A 141 9.92 5.47 20.56
C GLY A 141 8.81 4.95 19.64
N ILE A 142 9.10 4.98 18.34
CA ILE A 142 8.19 4.51 17.31
C ILE A 142 8.32 3.00 17.19
N TYR A 143 7.18 2.34 17.00
CA TYR A 143 7.10 0.98 16.47
C TYR A 143 6.10 0.98 15.33
N GLY A 144 6.51 0.50 14.16
CA GLY A 144 5.58 0.28 13.07
C GLY A 144 6.02 -0.86 12.16
N ARG A 145 5.03 -1.60 11.66
CA ARG A 145 5.23 -2.68 10.70
C ARG A 145 4.47 -2.42 9.41
N TYR A 146 5.14 -2.67 8.29
CA TYR A 146 4.56 -2.79 6.96
C TYR A 146 4.77 -4.21 6.46
N ILE A 147 3.74 -5.05 6.58
CA ILE A 147 3.80 -6.46 6.19
C ILE A 147 4.94 -7.20 6.92
N ASP A 148 6.08 -7.45 6.28
CA ASP A 148 7.23 -8.18 6.85
C ASP A 148 8.34 -7.22 7.32
N ASP A 149 8.27 -5.94 6.92
CA ASP A 149 9.26 -4.92 7.26
C ASP A 149 8.87 -4.17 8.55
N VAL A 150 9.73 -4.20 9.57
CA VAL A 150 9.53 -3.44 10.81
C VAL A 150 10.47 -2.26 10.88
N PHE A 151 9.98 -1.15 11.41
CA PHE A 151 10.75 0.05 11.70
C PHE A 151 10.52 0.51 13.14
N MET A 152 11.61 0.88 13.81
CA MET A 152 11.63 1.34 15.18
C MET A 152 12.62 2.49 15.38
N THR A 153 12.39 3.32 16.40
CA THR A 153 13.40 4.28 16.89
C THR A 153 13.96 3.84 18.24
N THR A 154 15.16 4.30 18.60
CA THR A 154 15.72 4.08 19.93
C THR A 154 16.69 5.19 20.34
N HIS A 155 16.75 5.45 21.63
CA HIS A 155 17.77 6.28 22.27
C HIS A 155 18.89 5.46 22.92
N LEU A 156 18.73 4.14 22.96
CA LEU A 156 19.73 3.23 23.50
C LEU A 156 20.95 3.16 22.58
N SER A 157 22.09 2.80 23.16
CA SER A 157 23.26 2.44 22.35
C SER A 157 22.95 1.24 21.46
N LYS A 158 23.72 1.10 20.38
CA LYS A 158 23.60 -0.03 19.45
C LYS A 158 23.71 -1.39 20.15
N GLU A 159 24.56 -1.50 21.17
CA GLU A 159 24.75 -2.76 21.91
C GLU A 159 23.55 -3.10 22.81
N GLU A 160 22.96 -2.11 23.48
CA GLU A 160 21.81 -2.31 24.36
C GLU A 160 20.58 -2.72 23.57
N ILE A 161 20.31 -2.06 22.44
CA ILE A 161 19.16 -2.42 21.61
C ILE A 161 19.34 -3.79 20.95
N LEU A 162 20.55 -4.17 20.56
CA LEU A 162 20.82 -5.52 20.04
C LEU A 162 20.50 -6.59 21.09
N LYS A 163 20.82 -6.36 22.37
CA LYS A 163 20.43 -7.28 23.44
C LYS A 163 18.91 -7.42 23.57
N VAL A 164 18.17 -6.31 23.49
CA VAL A 164 16.69 -6.33 23.52
C VAL A 164 16.11 -7.14 22.35
N LEU A 165 16.67 -6.95 21.15
CA LEU A 165 16.26 -7.70 19.96
C LEU A 165 16.60 -9.19 20.11
N ASP A 166 17.82 -9.53 20.54
CA ASP A 166 18.26 -10.92 20.75
C ASP A 166 17.41 -11.65 21.78
N GLU A 167 17.05 -10.98 22.88
CA GLU A 167 16.13 -11.52 23.89
C GLU A 167 14.74 -11.78 23.31
N THR A 168 14.28 -10.92 22.41
CA THR A 168 12.97 -11.08 21.74
C THR A 168 13.00 -12.23 20.73
N ILE A 169 14.05 -12.34 19.91
CA ILE A 169 14.24 -13.45 18.97
C ILE A 169 14.24 -14.79 19.71
N LYS A 170 14.91 -14.88 20.87
CA LYS A 170 14.96 -16.11 21.67
C LYS A 170 13.62 -16.61 22.18
N THR A 171 12.57 -15.76 22.20
CA THR A 171 11.22 -16.18 22.60
C THR A 171 10.55 -17.12 21.58
N ASP A 172 10.98 -17.08 20.32
CA ASP A 172 10.44 -17.93 19.27
C ASP A 172 11.52 -18.31 18.24
N SER A 173 11.90 -19.59 18.23
CA SER A 173 12.89 -20.15 17.32
C SER A 173 12.46 -20.19 15.85
N ASN A 174 11.18 -19.93 15.55
CA ASN A 174 10.67 -19.89 14.18
C ASN A 174 10.78 -18.51 13.54
N ILE A 175 11.00 -17.46 14.33
CA ILE A 175 11.16 -16.10 13.83
C ILE A 175 12.64 -15.81 13.69
N LYS A 176 13.03 -15.40 12.48
CA LYS A 176 14.39 -14.96 12.17
C LYS A 176 14.29 -13.56 11.63
N ILE A 177 15.13 -12.66 12.14
CA ILE A 177 15.16 -11.27 11.69
C ILE A 177 16.55 -10.90 11.20
N THR A 178 16.59 -10.02 10.21
CA THR A 178 17.83 -9.36 9.77
C THR A 178 17.72 -7.89 10.11
N THR A 179 18.59 -7.40 10.99
CA THR A 179 18.49 -6.04 11.54
C THR A 179 19.56 -5.11 10.99
N THR A 180 19.16 -3.90 10.62
CA THR A 180 20.03 -2.76 10.32
C THR A 180 19.75 -1.64 11.31
N ILE A 181 20.81 -1.08 11.91
CA ILE A 181 20.71 -0.01 12.92
C ILE A 181 21.64 1.12 12.52
N ASN A 182 21.09 2.30 12.28
CA ASN A 182 21.86 3.46 11.85
C ASN A 182 21.10 4.78 12.11
N GLN A 183 21.79 5.91 12.04
CA GLN A 183 21.17 7.24 12.01
C GLN A 183 20.64 7.60 10.62
N SER A 184 21.08 6.91 9.57
CA SER A 184 20.57 7.03 8.21
C SER A 184 20.33 5.65 7.61
N LEU A 185 19.10 5.37 7.19
CA LEU A 185 18.69 4.10 6.59
C LEU A 185 17.46 4.26 5.70
N GLU A 186 17.16 3.22 4.92
CA GLU A 186 16.09 3.25 3.95
C GLU A 186 14.95 2.31 4.34
N TYR A 187 13.73 2.83 4.50
CA TYR A 187 12.53 2.09 4.84
C TYR A 187 11.45 2.31 3.78
N LEU A 188 10.90 1.23 3.22
CA LEU A 188 9.99 1.26 2.08
C LEU A 188 10.62 2.00 0.88
N ASP A 189 10.10 3.19 0.58
CA ASP A 189 10.54 4.05 -0.49
C ASP A 189 11.11 5.38 -0.01
N VAL A 190 11.56 5.43 1.25
CA VAL A 190 12.04 6.64 1.92
C VAL A 190 13.41 6.39 2.53
N THR A 191 14.37 7.26 2.21
CA THR A 191 15.61 7.39 2.98
C THR A 191 15.33 8.31 4.17
N ILE A 192 15.64 7.84 5.38
CA ILE A 192 15.38 8.52 6.64
C ILE A 192 16.72 8.78 7.30
N GLU A 193 17.01 10.05 7.58
CA GLU A 193 18.26 10.50 8.18
C GLU A 193 18.00 11.38 9.40
N ASN A 194 18.76 11.11 10.47
CA ASN A 194 18.81 11.93 11.66
C ASN A 194 20.01 12.88 11.54
N ASN A 195 19.77 14.09 11.04
CA ASN A 195 20.75 15.16 10.93
C ASN A 195 20.84 15.94 12.25
N ASN A 196 21.51 15.35 13.24
CA ASN A 196 21.76 15.97 14.56
C ASN A 196 20.49 16.37 15.33
N GLY A 197 19.45 15.54 15.30
CA GLY A 197 18.15 15.81 15.93
C GLY A 197 17.12 16.43 14.98
N HIS A 198 17.52 16.68 13.72
CA HIS A 198 16.62 17.10 12.66
C HIS A 198 16.40 15.98 11.65
N LEU A 199 15.15 15.61 11.44
CA LEU A 199 14.70 14.64 10.46
C LEU A 199 14.94 15.20 9.06
N LYS A 200 15.72 14.48 8.29
CA LYS A 200 15.85 14.65 6.84
C LYS A 200 15.30 13.41 6.16
N THR A 201 14.44 13.59 5.16
CA THR A 201 13.87 12.49 4.37
C THR A 201 14.00 12.77 2.89
N SER A 202 14.21 11.73 2.10
CA SER A 202 14.27 11.79 0.63
C SER A 202 13.75 10.50 0.01
N ILE A 203 13.55 10.47 -1.30
CA ILE A 203 13.12 9.24 -1.98
C ILE A 203 14.26 8.24 -2.05
N TYR A 204 13.95 6.99 -1.68
CA TYR A 204 14.86 5.88 -1.89
C TYR A 204 14.57 5.18 -3.23
N HIS A 205 15.59 5.09 -4.08
CA HIS A 205 15.59 4.28 -5.29
C HIS A 205 16.45 3.05 -5.08
N LYS A 206 15.85 1.86 -5.17
CA LYS A 206 16.62 0.60 -5.16
C LYS A 206 17.58 0.60 -6.36
N SER A 207 18.83 0.20 -6.14
CA SER A 207 19.86 0.15 -7.19
C SER A 207 19.49 -0.74 -8.38
N ALA A 208 18.66 -1.77 -8.16
CA ALA A 208 18.15 -2.66 -9.20
C ALA A 208 16.91 -2.10 -9.93
N CYS A 209 16.39 -0.93 -9.54
CA CYS A 209 15.23 -0.32 -10.18
C CYS A 209 15.64 0.21 -11.55
N GLU A 210 15.13 -0.43 -12.62
CA GLU A 210 15.27 0.12 -13.95
C GLU A 210 14.44 1.41 -14.06
N PRO A 211 14.91 2.43 -14.79
CA PRO A 211 14.17 3.67 -15.03
C PRO A 211 13.02 3.45 -16.02
N TYR A 212 12.30 2.34 -15.91
CA TYR A 212 11.19 1.99 -16.79
C TYR A 212 9.89 2.51 -16.20
N ILE A 213 9.26 3.42 -16.93
CA ILE A 213 7.88 3.85 -16.70
C ILE A 213 7.09 3.59 -17.96
N LEU A 214 5.78 3.85 -17.93
CA LEU A 214 4.93 3.67 -19.10
C LEU A 214 5.50 4.48 -20.30
N PRO A 215 5.96 3.83 -21.39
CA PRO A 215 6.56 4.53 -22.53
C PRO A 215 5.56 5.47 -23.20
N TYR A 216 6.03 6.61 -23.69
CA TYR A 216 5.14 7.63 -24.29
C TYR A 216 4.44 7.16 -25.57
N GLU A 217 5.04 6.21 -26.28
CA GLU A 217 4.48 5.61 -27.50
C GLU A 217 3.42 4.55 -27.21
N SER A 218 3.24 4.17 -25.94
CA SER A 218 2.20 3.21 -25.56
C SER A 218 0.80 3.75 -25.86
N ASP A 219 -0.13 2.84 -26.20
CA ASP A 219 -1.52 3.17 -26.57
C ASP A 219 -2.41 3.47 -25.34
N HIS A 220 -1.92 4.35 -24.46
CA HIS A 220 -2.65 4.85 -23.31
C HIS A 220 -3.06 6.31 -23.51
N PRO A 221 -4.15 6.78 -22.88
CA PRO A 221 -4.54 8.17 -22.96
C PRO A 221 -3.42 9.12 -22.54
N ARG A 222 -3.35 10.28 -23.17
CA ARG A 222 -2.40 11.33 -22.79
C ARG A 222 -2.58 11.82 -21.35
N HIS A 223 -3.78 11.71 -20.78
CA HIS A 223 -4.00 12.04 -19.37
C HIS A 223 -3.32 11.06 -18.41
N VAL A 224 -3.12 9.78 -18.79
CA VAL A 224 -2.38 8.79 -17.99
C VAL A 224 -0.91 9.18 -17.92
N HIS A 225 -0.32 9.49 -19.08
CA HIS A 225 1.05 10.02 -19.20
C HIS A 225 1.25 11.30 -18.39
N ALA A 226 0.30 12.24 -18.46
CA ALA A 226 0.32 13.47 -17.65
C ALA A 226 0.22 13.18 -16.14
N ASN A 227 -0.61 12.22 -15.75
CA ASN A 227 -0.78 11.82 -14.36
C ASN A 227 0.47 11.17 -13.79
N ILE A 228 1.23 10.40 -14.57
CA ILE A 228 2.51 9.83 -14.12
C ILE A 228 3.44 10.94 -13.61
N ILE A 229 3.63 11.99 -14.41
CA ILE A 229 4.45 13.17 -14.05
C ILE A 229 3.90 13.80 -12.76
N TYR A 230 2.60 14.09 -12.71
CA TYR A 230 1.98 14.72 -11.56
C TYR A 230 2.13 13.88 -10.28
N THR A 231 1.87 12.58 -10.34
CA THR A 231 1.96 11.68 -9.18
C THR A 231 3.39 11.48 -8.70
N ALA A 232 4.37 11.46 -9.61
CA ALA A 232 5.79 11.38 -9.27
C ALA A 232 6.24 12.65 -8.51
N LEU A 233 5.87 13.84 -9.00
CA LEU A 233 6.17 15.10 -8.33
C LEU A 233 5.45 15.24 -6.98
N VAL A 234 4.17 14.83 -6.89
CA VAL A 234 3.45 14.80 -5.60
C VAL A 234 4.16 13.88 -4.61
N ARG A 235 4.62 12.70 -5.06
CA ARG A 235 5.36 11.77 -4.20
C ARG A 235 6.69 12.36 -3.74
N ALA A 236 7.46 12.95 -4.66
CA ALA A 236 8.70 13.65 -4.34
C ALA A 236 8.49 14.76 -3.31
N ALA A 237 7.52 15.64 -3.55
CA ALA A 237 7.22 16.74 -2.63
C ALA A 237 6.70 16.27 -1.27
N ARG A 238 6.15 15.06 -1.16
CA ARG A 238 5.71 14.47 0.12
C ARG A 238 6.84 13.84 0.91
N LEU A 239 7.84 13.28 0.24
CA LEU A 239 8.89 12.47 0.88
C LEU A 239 10.20 13.25 1.06
N CYS A 240 10.53 14.17 0.16
CA CYS A 240 11.71 15.02 0.29
C CYS A 240 11.44 16.16 1.28
N SER A 241 12.18 16.21 2.38
CA SER A 241 11.99 17.23 3.42
C SER A 241 12.61 18.58 3.05
N ILE A 242 13.61 18.60 2.17
CA ILE A 242 14.32 19.81 1.72
C ILE A 242 14.18 20.01 0.21
N VAL A 243 14.33 21.27 -0.22
CA VAL A 243 14.09 21.67 -1.61
C VAL A 243 15.15 21.11 -2.55
N GLU A 244 16.39 20.97 -2.09
CA GLU A 244 17.51 20.44 -2.87
C GLU A 244 17.29 18.97 -3.24
N ASP A 245 16.89 18.14 -2.27
CA ASP A 245 16.59 16.72 -2.49
C ASP A 245 15.35 16.56 -3.39
N PHE A 246 14.35 17.44 -3.26
CA PHE A 246 13.20 17.48 -4.16
C PHE A 246 13.59 17.85 -5.59
N ASP A 247 14.45 18.84 -5.77
CA ASP A 247 14.91 19.26 -7.10
C ASP A 247 15.75 18.17 -7.79
N MET A 248 16.62 17.50 -7.03
CA MET A 248 17.38 16.34 -7.51
C MET A 248 16.45 15.21 -7.97
N GLU A 249 15.41 14.91 -7.19
CA GLU A 249 14.41 13.92 -7.60
C GLU A 249 13.60 14.39 -8.82
N ARG A 250 13.23 15.67 -8.88
CA ARG A 250 12.53 16.25 -10.04
C ARG A 250 13.35 16.08 -11.32
N LEU A 251 14.65 16.34 -11.26
CA LEU A 251 15.58 16.13 -12.37
C LEU A 251 15.69 14.64 -12.73
N SER A 252 15.74 13.74 -11.74
CA SER A 252 15.71 12.29 -11.97
C SER A 252 14.43 11.86 -12.70
N ILE A 253 13.27 12.35 -12.26
CA ILE A 253 11.97 12.11 -12.92
C ILE A 253 11.98 12.62 -14.35
N GLU A 254 12.51 13.82 -14.60
CA GLU A 254 12.66 14.39 -15.95
C GLU A 254 13.50 13.48 -16.86
N MET A 255 14.64 13.01 -16.36
CA MET A 255 15.50 12.08 -17.09
C MET A 255 14.82 10.75 -17.41
N ILE A 256 14.12 10.16 -16.43
CA ILE A 256 13.35 8.93 -16.60
C ILE A 256 12.29 9.13 -17.71
N LEU A 257 11.56 10.24 -17.70
CA LEU A 257 10.55 10.55 -18.73
C LEU A 257 11.17 10.67 -20.12
N LEU A 258 12.32 11.34 -20.25
CA LEU A 258 13.03 11.48 -21.52
C LEU A 258 13.49 10.12 -22.07
N VAL A 259 14.06 9.26 -21.22
CA VAL A 259 14.48 7.90 -21.60
C VAL A 259 13.30 7.04 -22.05
N ASN A 260 12.10 7.29 -21.50
CA ASN A 260 10.86 6.60 -21.90
C ASN A 260 10.10 7.30 -23.05
N GLY A 261 10.76 8.22 -23.77
CA GLY A 261 10.27 8.81 -25.02
C GLY A 261 9.27 9.96 -24.85
N TYR A 262 9.14 10.53 -23.65
CA TYR A 262 8.21 11.65 -23.43
C TYR A 262 8.75 12.93 -24.13
N PRO A 263 7.93 13.65 -24.92
CA PRO A 263 8.36 14.87 -25.58
C PRO A 263 8.75 15.97 -24.56
N PRO A 264 9.88 16.68 -24.72
CA PRO A 264 10.31 17.71 -23.77
C PRO A 264 9.25 18.78 -23.48
N LYS A 265 8.51 19.23 -24.51
CA LYS A 265 7.40 20.19 -24.35
C LYS A 265 6.25 19.63 -23.50
N PHE A 266 5.99 18.33 -23.58
CA PHE A 266 4.98 17.65 -22.78
C PHE A 266 5.43 17.59 -21.31
N ILE A 267 6.67 17.20 -21.07
CA ILE A 267 7.28 17.16 -19.74
C ILE A 267 7.22 18.54 -19.09
N GLN A 268 7.81 19.55 -19.74
CA GLN A 268 7.88 20.91 -19.22
C GLN A 268 6.49 21.49 -18.89
N ARG A 269 5.51 21.28 -19.78
CA ARG A 269 4.12 21.74 -19.55
C ARG A 269 3.52 21.12 -18.29
N HIS A 270 3.65 19.80 -18.12
CA HIS A 270 3.02 19.09 -17.02
C HIS A 270 3.75 19.28 -15.69
N MET A 271 5.08 19.39 -15.72
CA MET A 271 5.85 19.77 -14.56
C MET A 271 5.53 21.20 -14.11
N LYS A 272 5.55 22.19 -15.02
CA LYS A 272 5.13 23.56 -14.69
C LYS A 272 3.71 23.63 -14.13
N SER A 273 2.80 22.83 -14.68
CA SER A 273 1.42 22.75 -14.18
C SER A 273 1.32 22.22 -12.74
N PHE A 274 2.27 21.44 -12.24
CA PHE A 274 2.28 21.01 -10.84
C PHE A 274 2.51 22.21 -9.91
N PHE A 275 3.55 23.02 -10.17
CA PHE A 275 3.87 24.19 -9.35
C PHE A 275 2.80 25.28 -9.42
N LEU A 276 2.20 25.50 -10.60
CA LEU A 276 1.11 26.47 -10.76
C LEU A 276 -0.16 26.10 -10.01
N LYS A 277 -0.43 24.82 -9.74
CA LYS A 277 -1.65 24.39 -9.01
C LYS A 277 -1.62 24.73 -7.53
N ASP A 278 -0.42 24.85 -6.97
CA ASP A 278 -0.20 25.07 -5.55
C ASP A 278 0.54 26.40 -5.27
N ASP A 279 0.50 27.33 -6.23
CA ASP A 279 1.14 28.66 -6.18
C ASP A 279 2.64 28.62 -5.82
N ALA A 280 3.32 27.52 -6.19
CA ALA A 280 4.69 27.21 -5.79
C ALA A 280 5.71 27.46 -6.90
N MET A 281 5.47 28.41 -7.82
CA MET A 281 6.36 28.64 -8.97
C MET A 281 7.78 29.06 -8.55
N ASN A 282 7.92 29.74 -7.40
CA ASN A 282 9.20 30.18 -6.86
C ASN A 282 10.10 28.99 -6.46
N VAL A 283 9.51 27.84 -6.13
CA VAL A 283 10.28 26.60 -5.89
C VAL A 283 10.98 26.16 -7.17
N TRP A 284 10.33 26.27 -8.32
CA TRP A 284 10.89 25.88 -9.61
C TRP A 284 11.94 26.88 -10.11
N THR A 285 11.71 28.18 -9.96
CA THR A 285 12.58 29.21 -10.56
C THR A 285 13.78 29.58 -9.70
N GLU A 286 13.62 29.53 -8.38
CA GLU A 286 14.59 30.10 -7.42
C GLU A 286 15.04 29.10 -6.36
N LEU A 287 14.50 27.87 -6.36
CA LEU A 287 14.73 26.88 -5.28
C LEU A 287 14.42 27.45 -3.89
N ASN A 288 13.36 28.25 -3.81
CA ASN A 288 12.99 28.91 -2.57
C ASN A 288 12.56 27.89 -1.48
N SER A 289 13.36 27.78 -0.43
CA SER A 289 13.17 26.79 0.65
C SER A 289 11.89 27.03 1.45
N GLU A 290 11.53 28.28 1.73
CA GLU A 290 10.32 28.62 2.52
C GLU A 290 9.04 28.27 1.74
N ALA A 291 9.00 28.62 0.45
CA ALA A 291 7.90 28.25 -0.44
C ALA A 291 7.78 26.72 -0.58
N TYR A 292 8.93 26.01 -0.61
CA TYR A 292 8.94 24.56 -0.65
C TYR A 292 8.42 23.94 0.65
N GLU A 293 8.81 24.47 1.82
CA GLU A 293 8.33 23.98 3.12
C GLU A 293 6.80 24.03 3.22
N GLN A 294 6.19 25.13 2.75
CA GLN A 294 4.74 25.28 2.68
C GLN A 294 4.09 24.25 1.73
N LEU A 295 4.68 24.04 0.54
CA LEU A 295 4.23 23.04 -0.42
C LEU A 295 4.34 21.62 0.14
N HIS A 296 5.50 21.28 0.72
CA HIS A 296 5.80 20.00 1.34
C HIS A 296 4.78 19.70 2.43
N HIS A 297 4.61 20.61 3.40
CA HIS A 297 3.66 20.43 4.49
C HIS A 297 2.22 20.25 3.96
N LYS A 298 1.78 21.10 3.02
CA LYS A 298 0.45 20.99 2.40
C LYS A 298 0.22 19.64 1.74
N LEU A 299 1.19 19.14 0.96
CA LEU A 299 1.04 17.88 0.23
C LEU A 299 1.22 16.66 1.13
N LEU A 300 2.13 16.73 2.11
CA LEU A 300 2.38 15.68 3.09
C LEU A 300 1.14 15.37 3.89
N TYR A 301 0.43 16.36 4.42
CA TYR A 301 -0.78 16.14 5.23
C TYR A 301 -2.07 16.01 4.41
N LYS A 302 -2.01 16.18 3.08
CA LYS A 302 -3.14 15.89 2.20
C LYS A 302 -3.42 14.38 2.18
N GLU A 303 -4.64 14.00 2.52
CA GLU A 303 -5.05 12.59 2.57
C GLU A 303 -4.84 11.90 1.21
N THR A 304 -4.35 10.66 1.27
CA THR A 304 -4.26 9.78 0.12
C THR A 304 -5.61 9.11 -0.14
N ARG A 305 -5.84 8.68 -1.39
CA ARG A 305 -7.04 7.92 -1.74
C ARG A 305 -7.19 6.64 -0.88
N ARG A 306 -6.09 5.96 -0.59
CA ARG A 306 -6.06 4.74 0.25
C ARG A 306 -6.47 5.04 1.70
N GLU A 307 -6.06 6.17 2.25
CA GLU A 307 -6.47 6.61 3.59
C GLU A 307 -7.97 6.91 3.64
N ILE A 308 -8.48 7.63 2.63
CA ILE A 308 -9.91 7.93 2.50
C ILE A 308 -10.73 6.63 2.41
N GLU A 309 -10.30 5.68 1.59
CA GLU A 309 -10.96 4.38 1.43
C GLU A 309 -10.96 3.57 2.74
N THR A 310 -9.85 3.59 3.49
CA THR A 310 -9.74 2.93 4.81
C THR A 310 -10.65 3.58 5.86
N LYS A 311 -10.74 4.92 5.91
CA LYS A 311 -11.61 5.65 6.85
C LYS A 311 -13.10 5.36 6.60
N ILE A 312 -13.52 5.24 5.34
CA ILE A 312 -14.90 4.93 4.94
C ILE A 312 -15.37 3.54 5.43
N GLN A 313 -14.44 2.65 5.82
CA GLN A 313 -14.71 1.32 6.38
C GLN A 313 -14.82 1.31 7.93
N GLY A 314 -14.76 2.47 8.60
CA GLY A 314 -14.85 2.58 10.06
C GLY A 314 -16.19 2.18 10.70
N LYS A 315 -16.07 1.43 11.81
CA LYS A 315 -17.03 0.93 12.83
C LYS A 315 -18.43 0.44 12.42
N ASP A 316 -19.23 1.20 11.67
CA ASP A 316 -20.66 0.88 11.45
C ASP A 316 -20.92 0.11 10.15
N ASN A 317 -19.91 -0.07 9.30
CA ASN A 317 -20.08 -0.67 7.96
C ASN A 317 -19.24 -1.94 7.72
N LEU A 318 -18.69 -2.55 8.77
CA LEU A 318 -17.72 -3.66 8.68
C LEU A 318 -18.28 -4.95 8.03
N ILE A 319 -19.59 -5.05 7.81
CA ILE A 319 -20.23 -6.15 7.07
C ILE A 319 -21.14 -5.65 5.92
N GLN A 320 -21.49 -4.35 5.87
CA GLN A 320 -22.55 -3.85 5.00
C GLN A 320 -22.10 -3.21 3.67
N LYS A 321 -20.79 -3.06 3.41
CA LYS A 321 -20.28 -2.44 2.17
C LYS A 321 -19.71 -3.39 1.12
N LYS A 322 -20.19 -4.63 1.02
CA LYS A 322 -20.57 -5.10 -0.33
C LYS A 322 -21.97 -4.54 -0.53
N LYS A 323 -22.08 -3.29 -1.00
CA LYS A 323 -23.34 -2.79 -1.55
C LYS A 323 -23.83 -3.94 -2.43
N LYS A 324 -24.98 -4.53 -2.06
CA LYS A 324 -25.88 -5.14 -3.05
C LYS A 324 -25.78 -4.21 -4.23
N TYR A 325 -25.41 -4.71 -5.41
CA TYR A 325 -25.60 -3.95 -6.63
C TYR A 325 -27.08 -3.56 -6.60
N GLU A 326 -27.37 -2.36 -6.12
CA GLU A 326 -28.67 -1.75 -6.28
C GLU A 326 -28.84 -1.79 -7.78
N HIS A 327 -29.86 -2.50 -8.22
CA HIS A 327 -30.26 -2.55 -9.61
C HIS A 327 -30.53 -1.11 -10.02
N LYS A 328 -29.47 -0.41 -10.46
CA LYS A 328 -29.63 0.74 -11.32
C LYS A 328 -30.27 0.13 -12.55
N ASP A 329 -31.37 0.71 -13.00
CA ASP A 329 -31.97 0.43 -14.30
C ASP A 329 -31.03 0.83 -15.46
N GLN A 330 -29.71 0.79 -15.24
CA GLN A 330 -28.65 1.23 -16.12
C GLN A 330 -27.45 0.28 -15.98
N ILE A 331 -27.05 -0.34 -17.09
CA ILE A 331 -25.80 -1.11 -17.19
C ILE A 331 -24.84 -0.30 -18.07
N TYR A 332 -23.69 0.05 -17.50
CA TYR A 332 -22.60 0.70 -18.24
C TYR A 332 -21.66 -0.36 -18.79
N LEU A 333 -21.50 -0.37 -20.10
CA LEU A 333 -20.50 -1.20 -20.76
C LEU A 333 -19.44 -0.29 -21.38
N HIS A 334 -18.25 -0.35 -20.80
CA HIS A 334 -17.09 0.39 -21.26
C HIS A 334 -16.26 -0.48 -22.19
N TYR A 335 -15.83 0.06 -23.32
CA TYR A 335 -14.94 -0.62 -24.27
C TYR A 335 -13.74 0.26 -24.61
N THR A 336 -12.61 -0.38 -24.90
CA THR A 336 -11.27 0.23 -24.94
C THR A 336 -10.88 0.79 -26.31
N PHE A 337 -11.61 0.51 -27.39
CA PHE A 337 -11.20 0.84 -28.76
C PHE A 337 -12.35 1.42 -29.62
N GLU A 338 -12.06 2.46 -30.40
CA GLU A 338 -12.96 3.06 -31.41
C GLU A 338 -12.68 2.57 -32.85
N ASN A 339 -12.18 1.34 -33.06
CA ASN A 339 -11.99 0.84 -34.42
C ASN A 339 -13.19 0.01 -34.89
N GLY A 340 -13.90 0.52 -35.89
CA GLY A 340 -15.02 -0.14 -36.57
C GLY A 340 -16.32 0.69 -36.59
N PRO A 341 -17.32 0.33 -37.43
CA PRO A 341 -18.60 1.04 -37.48
C PRO A 341 -19.36 0.85 -36.16
N LEU A 342 -19.24 1.83 -35.27
CA LEU A 342 -19.87 1.88 -33.94
C LEU A 342 -21.38 1.58 -33.99
N LEU A 343 -22.04 1.98 -35.09
CA LEU A 343 -23.44 1.67 -35.36
C LEU A 343 -23.70 0.16 -35.48
N ASN A 344 -22.81 -0.59 -36.14
CA ASN A 344 -22.95 -2.04 -36.29
C ASN A 344 -22.71 -2.75 -34.96
N PHE A 345 -21.71 -2.34 -34.17
CA PHE A 345 -21.51 -2.90 -32.82
C PHE A 345 -22.70 -2.62 -31.91
N LYS A 346 -23.19 -1.37 -31.87
CA LYS A 346 -24.39 -0.99 -31.10
C LYS A 346 -25.62 -1.81 -31.51
N LYS A 347 -25.82 -1.99 -32.82
CA LYS A 347 -26.95 -2.74 -33.38
C LYS A 347 -26.84 -4.23 -33.07
N GLU A 348 -25.67 -4.83 -33.26
CA GLU A 348 -25.43 -6.24 -33.03
C GLU A 348 -25.47 -6.59 -31.54
N TYR A 349 -24.91 -5.71 -30.69
CA TYR A 349 -25.00 -5.86 -29.25
C TYR A 349 -26.44 -5.74 -28.75
N ARG A 350 -27.22 -4.77 -29.24
CA ARG A 350 -28.66 -4.68 -28.92
C ARG A 350 -29.40 -5.93 -29.39
N ARG A 351 -29.10 -6.44 -30.58
CA ARG A 351 -29.70 -7.68 -31.11
C ARG A 351 -29.42 -8.88 -30.20
N ILE A 352 -28.18 -9.04 -29.73
CA ILE A 352 -27.79 -10.09 -28.79
C ILE A 352 -28.49 -9.87 -27.44
N TRP A 353 -28.52 -8.63 -26.94
CA TRP A 353 -29.17 -8.29 -25.68
C TRP A 353 -30.67 -8.61 -25.71
N GLU A 354 -31.37 -8.19 -26.77
CA GLU A 354 -32.78 -8.48 -26.98
C GLU A 354 -33.03 -9.99 -27.06
N LYS A 355 -32.21 -10.71 -27.84
CA LYS A 355 -32.36 -12.15 -28.03
C LYS A 355 -32.20 -12.97 -26.74
N TYR A 356 -31.19 -12.65 -25.92
CA TYR A 356 -30.81 -13.51 -24.79
C TYR A 356 -31.26 -12.95 -23.43
N TYR A 357 -31.51 -11.65 -23.33
CA TYR A 357 -31.77 -10.98 -22.05
C TYR A 357 -33.12 -10.26 -22.00
N LEU A 358 -33.87 -10.10 -23.10
CA LEU A 358 -35.21 -9.49 -23.09
C LEU A 358 -36.29 -10.50 -23.52
N TYR A 359 -36.58 -11.44 -22.62
CA TYR A 359 -37.70 -12.39 -22.74
C TYR A 359 -38.80 -12.11 -21.70
N PRO A 360 -40.03 -12.64 -21.88
CA PRO A 360 -41.11 -12.49 -20.90
C PRO A 360 -40.68 -13.02 -19.52
N GLY A 361 -40.67 -12.15 -18.51
CA GLY A 361 -40.18 -12.47 -17.15
C GLY A 361 -38.69 -12.14 -16.91
N SER A 362 -37.98 -11.60 -17.89
CA SER A 362 -36.59 -11.19 -17.69
C SER A 362 -36.45 -10.08 -16.64
N ARG A 363 -35.52 -10.28 -15.71
CA ARG A 363 -35.07 -9.29 -14.72
C ARG A 363 -34.42 -8.05 -15.32
N PHE A 364 -34.09 -8.06 -16.60
CA PHE A 364 -33.43 -6.94 -17.31
C PHE A 364 -34.37 -6.16 -18.23
N LYS A 365 -35.69 -6.45 -18.18
CA LYS A 365 -36.70 -5.86 -19.07
C LYS A 365 -36.70 -4.32 -19.07
N ASN A 366 -36.40 -3.71 -17.92
CA ASN A 366 -36.39 -2.25 -17.73
C ASN A 366 -34.96 -1.68 -17.63
N THR A 367 -33.92 -2.48 -17.89
CA THR A 367 -32.53 -2.02 -17.77
C THR A 367 -32.07 -1.31 -19.03
N ARG A 368 -31.70 -0.03 -18.90
CA ARG A 368 -31.11 0.80 -19.96
C ARG A 368 -29.63 0.48 -20.14
N LEU A 369 -29.25 0.01 -21.31
CA LEU A 369 -27.84 -0.16 -21.66
C LEU A 369 -27.23 1.18 -22.07
N ILE A 370 -26.12 1.55 -21.42
CA ILE A 370 -25.31 2.72 -21.77
C ILE A 370 -23.94 2.22 -22.24
N LEU A 371 -23.69 2.38 -23.54
CA LEU A 371 -22.39 2.09 -24.15
C LEU A 371 -21.52 3.34 -24.09
N GLY A 372 -20.41 3.27 -23.36
CA GLY A 372 -19.43 4.35 -23.26
C GLY A 372 -18.08 3.91 -23.81
N THR A 373 -17.43 4.78 -24.58
CA THR A 373 -16.01 4.58 -24.91
C THR A 373 -15.17 4.94 -23.70
N ILE A 374 -14.16 4.12 -23.39
CA ILE A 374 -12.98 4.64 -22.69
C ILE A 374 -12.20 5.33 -23.80
N LEU A 375 -12.28 6.66 -23.87
CA LEU A 375 -11.57 7.45 -24.89
C LEU A 375 -10.05 7.39 -24.65
N ASN A 376 -9.43 6.27 -25.02
CA ASN A 376 -8.10 6.28 -25.56
C ASN A 376 -8.26 6.79 -27.00
N ARG A 377 -7.65 7.93 -27.32
CA ARG A 377 -7.57 8.38 -28.73
C ARG A 377 -6.94 7.25 -29.52
N THR A 378 -7.68 6.62 -30.42
CA THR A 378 -7.15 5.50 -31.20
C THR A 378 -6.11 5.99 -32.21
N LEU A 379 -5.20 5.08 -32.56
CA LEU A 379 -4.17 5.22 -33.59
C LEU A 379 -4.71 5.76 -34.93
N GLN A 380 -6.00 5.55 -35.22
CA GLN A 380 -6.63 5.99 -36.46
C GLN A 380 -6.74 7.53 -36.58
N SER A 381 -6.75 8.26 -35.46
CA SER A 381 -6.71 9.73 -35.44
C SER A 381 -5.32 10.32 -35.73
N LEU A 382 -4.26 9.50 -35.82
CA LEU A 382 -2.89 9.92 -36.15
C LEU A 382 -2.54 9.73 -37.63
N LEU A 383 -3.29 8.92 -38.38
CA LEU A 383 -2.91 8.55 -39.76
C LEU A 383 -3.83 9.10 -40.85
N ILE A 384 -4.89 9.86 -40.51
CA ILE A 384 -5.76 10.52 -41.50
C ILE A 384 -6.06 11.96 -41.06
N ARG A 385 -5.09 12.86 -41.21
CA ARG A 385 -5.05 13.98 -42.17
C ARG A 385 -4.00 15.00 -41.75
#